data_AF-A0A1V4MQL0-F1
#
_entry.id   AF-A0A1V4MQL0-F1
#
_cell.length_a   1.000
_cell.length_b   1.000
_cell.length_c   1.000
_cell.angle_alpha   90.00
_cell.angle_beta   90.00
_cell.angle_gamma   90.00
#
_symmetry.space_group_name_H-M   'P 1'
#
loop_
_entity.id
_entity.type
_entity.pdbx_description
1 polymer ?
#
loop_
_entity_poly.entity_id
_entity_poly.type
_entity_poly.pdbx_seq_one_letter_code
_entity_poly.pdbx_strand_id
1 'polypeptide(L)'
;MEAKDMLYLGLGAAFLAKDKLKERIKELEKRGEINKEDAKKFIQDAKDRAKKEEEALDSRIHERLKETIREMNLATKEDLEELKMMIKKA
;
A
#
# COMPACT_ATOMS: atom_id res chain seq x y z
N MET A 1 -10.07 19.17 -2.57
CA MET A 1 -9.34 18.21 -1.72
C MET A 1 -8.40 17.48 -2.64
N GLU A 2 -7.10 17.65 -2.46
CA GLU A 2 -6.09 17.03 -3.31
C GLU A 2 -5.99 15.52 -3.01
N ALA A 3 -5.46 14.73 -3.95
CA ALA A 3 -5.27 13.28 -3.75
C ALA A 3 -4.41 12.97 -2.50
N LYS A 4 -3.45 13.85 -2.19
CA LYS A 4 -2.62 13.76 -0.97
C LYS A 4 -3.46 13.87 0.30
N ASP A 5 -4.48 14.75 0.31
CA ASP A 5 -5.30 15.02 1.48
C ASP A 5 -6.19 13.81 1.79
N MET A 6 -6.75 13.18 0.75
CA MET A 6 -7.53 11.94 0.89
C MET A 6 -6.66 10.78 1.38
N LEU A 7 -5.44 10.65 0.88
CA LEU A 7 -4.49 9.63 1.33
C LEU A 7 -4.15 9.82 2.82
N TYR A 8 -3.82 11.04 3.24
CA TYR A 8 -3.52 11.33 4.64
C TYR A 8 -4.72 11.10 5.56
N LEU A 9 -5.93 11.52 5.13
CA LEU A 9 -7.15 11.26 5.88
C LEU A 9 -7.41 9.75 6.03
N GLY A 10 -7.25 8.98 4.96
CA GLY A 10 -7.41 7.53 4.97
C GLY A 10 -6.43 6.84 5.91
N LEU A 11 -5.14 7.22 5.86
CA LEU A 11 -4.11 6.71 6.76
C LEU A 11 -4.39 7.07 8.22
N GLY A 12 -4.79 8.32 8.50
CA GLY A 12 -5.16 8.75 9.85
C GLY A 12 -6.35 7.98 10.41
N ALA A 13 -7.41 7.80 9.61
CA ALA A 13 -8.58 7.03 9.98
C ALA A 13 -8.23 5.55 10.25
N ALA A 14 -7.38 4.94 9.42
CA ALA A 14 -6.92 3.57 9.62
C ALA A 14 -6.10 3.40 10.91
N PHE A 15 -5.26 4.37 11.25
CA PHE A 15 -4.47 4.36 12.49
C PHE A 15 -5.38 4.41 13.72
N LEU A 16 -6.38 5.32 13.72
CA LEU A 16 -7.37 5.40 14.79
C LEU A 16 -8.19 4.11 14.92
N ALA A 17 -8.59 3.51 13.79
CA ALA A 17 -9.33 2.26 13.77
C ALA A 17 -8.51 1.11 14.38
N LYS A 18 -7.21 1.02 14.08
CA LYS A 18 -6.30 0.02 14.63
C LYS A 18 -6.22 0.10 16.16
N ASP A 19 -6.11 1.29 16.71
CA ASP A 19 -6.01 1.49 18.16
C ASP A 19 -7.32 1.15 18.86
N LYS A 20 -8.45 1.62 18.34
CA LYS A 20 -9.78 1.26 18.87
C LYS A 20 -10.05 -0.24 18.78
N LEU A 21 -9.66 -0.89 17.69
CA LEU A 21 -9.86 -2.33 17.52
C LEU A 21 -9.10 -3.14 18.60
N LYS A 22 -7.85 -2.77 18.89
CA LYS A 22 -7.06 -3.40 19.95
C LYS A 22 -7.70 -3.24 21.33
N GLU A 23 -8.20 -2.04 21.64
CA GLU A 23 -8.93 -1.79 22.89
C GLU A 23 -10.15 -2.69 23.01
N ARG A 24 -10.96 -2.78 21.96
CA ARG A 24 -12.19 -3.60 21.96
C ARG A 24 -11.88 -5.08 22.11
N ILE A 25 -10.87 -5.61 21.42
CA ILE A 25 -10.43 -7.00 21.59
C ILE A 25 -10.01 -7.25 23.05
N LYS A 26 -9.27 -6.33 23.66
CA LYS A 26 -8.85 -6.44 25.07
C LYS A 26 -10.03 -6.38 26.04
N GLU A 27 -11.06 -5.58 25.76
CA GLU A 27 -12.31 -5.57 26.54
C GLU A 27 -13.04 -6.91 26.45
N LEU A 28 -13.15 -7.49 25.26
CA LEU A 28 -13.77 -8.80 25.04
C LEU A 28 -13.00 -9.91 25.76
N GLU A 29 -11.66 -9.87 25.73
CA GLU A 29 -10.81 -10.82 26.47
C GLU A 29 -11.07 -10.72 27.98
N LYS A 30 -11.13 -9.49 28.53
CA LYS A 30 -11.41 -9.27 29.96
C LYS A 30 -12.80 -9.77 30.37
N ARG A 31 -13.78 -9.64 29.49
CA ARG A 31 -15.16 -10.13 29.71
C ARG A 31 -15.30 -11.64 29.53
N GLY A 32 -14.25 -12.31 29.05
CA GLY A 32 -14.28 -13.74 28.75
C GLY A 32 -15.09 -14.10 27.49
N GLU A 33 -15.42 -13.11 26.67
CA GLU A 33 -16.21 -13.29 25.43
C GLU A 33 -15.35 -13.77 24.26
N ILE A 34 -14.04 -13.62 24.37
CA ILE A 34 -13.05 -14.18 23.44
C ILE A 34 -11.86 -14.71 24.26
N ASN A 35 -11.29 -15.83 23.84
CA ASN A 35 -10.05 -16.33 24.44
C ASN A 35 -8.83 -15.65 23.78
N LYS A 36 -7.66 -15.79 24.42
CA LYS A 36 -6.41 -15.16 23.95
C LYS A 36 -5.92 -15.71 22.61
N GLU A 37 -6.22 -16.96 22.28
CA GLU A 37 -5.77 -17.59 21.04
C GLU A 37 -6.57 -17.07 19.85
N ASP A 38 -7.89 -16.98 19.98
CA ASP A 38 -8.79 -16.44 18.97
C ASP A 38 -8.54 -14.95 18.72
N ALA A 39 -8.29 -14.17 19.79
CA ALA A 39 -7.91 -12.77 19.68
C ALA A 39 -6.59 -12.58 18.90
N LYS A 40 -5.57 -13.39 19.21
CA LYS A 40 -4.29 -13.37 18.49
C LYS A 40 -4.46 -13.76 17.03
N LYS A 41 -5.23 -14.82 16.76
CA LYS A 41 -5.50 -15.30 15.41
C LYS A 41 -6.21 -14.24 14.57
N PHE A 42 -7.24 -13.60 15.11
CA PHE A 42 -7.94 -12.52 14.43
C PHE A 42 -7.01 -11.35 14.07
N ILE A 43 -6.14 -10.92 15.00
CA ILE A 43 -5.16 -9.87 14.73
C ILE A 43 -4.16 -10.32 13.65
N GLN A 44 -3.74 -11.57 13.68
CA GLN A 44 -2.80 -12.10 12.69
C GLN A 44 -3.42 -12.15 11.30
N ASP A 45 -4.64 -12.68 11.17
CA ASP A 45 -5.38 -12.74 9.91
C ASP A 45 -5.60 -11.34 9.33
N ALA A 46 -5.92 -10.36 10.18
CA ALA A 46 -6.06 -8.96 9.77
C ALA A 46 -4.74 -8.36 9.24
N LYS A 47 -3.60 -8.67 9.87
CA LYS A 47 -2.28 -8.25 9.38
C LYS A 47 -1.90 -8.90 8.06
N ASP A 48 -2.14 -10.19 7.93
CA ASP A 48 -1.79 -10.94 6.72
C ASP A 48 -2.61 -10.46 5.52
N ARG A 49 -3.90 -10.15 5.75
CA ARG A 49 -4.74 -9.49 4.74
C ARG A 49 -4.23 -8.09 4.40
N ALA A 50 -3.89 -7.28 5.39
CA ALA A 50 -3.36 -5.94 5.15
C ALA A 50 -2.09 -5.97 4.29
N LYS A 51 -1.17 -6.91 4.55
CA LYS A 51 0.05 -7.08 3.75
C LYS A 51 -0.24 -7.44 2.28
N LYS A 52 -1.22 -8.31 2.02
CA LYS A 52 -1.63 -8.63 0.64
C LYS A 52 -2.21 -7.42 -0.10
N GLU A 53 -3.03 -6.63 0.59
CA GLU A 53 -3.62 -5.41 0.00
C GLU A 53 -2.54 -4.34 -0.24
N GLU A 54 -1.53 -4.25 0.62
CA GLU A 54 -0.36 -3.36 0.45
C GLU A 54 0.43 -3.71 -0.83
N GLU A 55 0.76 -4.99 -1.04
CA GLU A 55 1.47 -5.45 -2.26
C GLU A 55 0.66 -5.18 -3.54
N ALA A 56 -0.66 -5.38 -3.49
CA ALA A 56 -1.55 -5.07 -4.61
C ALA A 56 -1.65 -3.56 -4.88
N LEU A 57 -1.67 -2.74 -3.82
CA LEU A 57 -1.68 -1.29 -3.94
C LEU A 57 -0.38 -0.77 -4.54
N ASP A 58 0.77 -1.26 -4.08
CA ASP A 58 2.09 -0.88 -4.58
C ASP A 58 2.22 -1.19 -6.08
N SER A 59 1.78 -2.37 -6.50
CA SER A 59 1.76 -2.78 -7.92
C SER A 59 0.91 -1.82 -8.77
N ARG A 60 -0.30 -1.46 -8.29
CA ARG A 60 -1.19 -0.51 -8.99
C ARG A 60 -0.59 0.89 -9.08
N ILE A 61 0.06 1.36 -8.01
CA ILE A 61 0.74 2.66 -7.99
C ILE A 61 1.89 2.65 -9.01
N HIS A 62 2.68 1.58 -9.03
CA HIS A 62 3.80 1.43 -9.97
C HIS A 62 3.34 1.44 -11.43
N GLU A 63 2.30 0.66 -11.76
CA GLU A 63 1.71 0.65 -13.10
C GLU A 63 1.18 2.04 -13.50
N ARG A 64 0.45 2.70 -12.60
CA ARG A 64 -0.11 4.03 -12.86
C ARG A 64 0.97 5.07 -13.11
N LEU A 65 2.05 5.06 -12.32
CA LEU A 65 3.21 5.93 -12.51
C LEU A 65 3.88 5.67 -13.86
N LYS A 66 4.05 4.41 -14.25
CA LYS A 66 4.64 4.03 -15.52
C LYS A 66 3.80 4.50 -16.71
N GLU A 67 2.48 4.39 -16.61
CA GLU A 67 1.54 4.94 -17.62
C GLU A 67 1.66 6.47 -17.72
N THR A 68 1.61 7.18 -16.59
CA THR A 68 1.75 8.64 -16.59
C THR A 68 3.08 9.10 -17.19
N ILE A 69 4.20 8.44 -16.86
CA ILE A 69 5.51 8.78 -17.44
C ILE A 69 5.53 8.58 -18.96
N ARG A 70 4.89 7.51 -19.47
CA ARG A 70 4.76 7.27 -20.91
C ARG A 70 3.93 8.35 -21.61
N GLU A 71 2.86 8.81 -20.96
CA GLU A 71 2.02 9.89 -21.49
C GLU A 71 2.73 11.26 -21.53
N MET A 72 3.77 11.45 -20.71
CA MET A 72 4.50 12.72 -20.62
C MET A 72 5.53 12.94 -21.74
N ASN A 73 5.59 12.11 -22.79
CA ASN A 73 6.58 12.19 -23.88
C ASN A 73 8.04 12.30 -23.37
N LEU A 74 8.34 11.63 -22.25
CA LEU A 74 9.68 11.62 -21.66
C LEU A 74 10.53 10.53 -22.33
N ALA A 75 11.76 10.88 -22.72
CA ALA A 75 12.73 9.90 -23.21
C ALA A 75 13.13 8.93 -22.08
N THR A 76 13.01 7.63 -22.34
CA THR A 76 13.39 6.56 -21.42
C THR A 76 14.89 6.26 -21.48
N LYS A 77 15.39 5.45 -20.53
CA LYS A 77 16.78 4.99 -20.58
C LYS A 77 17.03 4.13 -21.80
N GLU A 78 16.04 3.32 -22.17
CA GLU A 78 16.07 2.48 -23.35
C GLU A 78 16.19 3.33 -24.63
N ASP A 79 15.38 4.39 -24.75
CA ASP A 79 15.47 5.33 -25.88
C ASP A 79 16.86 5.98 -25.98
N LEU A 80 17.46 6.32 -24.83
CA LEU A 80 18.79 6.91 -24.77
C LEU A 80 19.91 5.92 -25.16
N GLU A 81 19.80 4.65 -24.77
CA GLU A 81 20.79 3.64 -25.17
C GLU A 81 20.67 3.26 -26.64
N GLU A 82 19.45 3.19 -27.18
CA GLU A 82 19.24 2.99 -28.61
C GLU A 82 19.85 4.15 -29.41
N LEU A 83 19.65 5.39 -28.97
CA LEU A 83 20.28 6.57 -29.56
C LEU A 83 21.82 6.50 -29.50
N LYS A 84 22.40 6.12 -28.36
CA LYS A 84 23.87 5.95 -28.23
C LYS A 84 24.41 4.89 -29.17
N MET A 85 23.69 3.78 -29.36
CA MET A 85 24.08 2.73 -30.29
C MET A 85 24.05 3.21 -31.75
N MET A 86 23.04 4.00 -32.13
CA MET A 86 22.98 4.61 -33.46
C MET A 86 24.14 5.57 -33.69
N ILE A 87 24.46 6.43 -32.71
CA ILE A 87 25.58 7.36 -32.80
C ILE A 87 26.92 6.63 -32.88
N LYS A 88 27.11 5.53 -32.14
CA LYS A 88 28.37 4.74 -32.20
C LYS A 88 28.54 3.94 -33.49
N LYS A 89 27.47 3.68 -34.24
CA LYS A 89 27.50 2.98 -35.52
C LYS A 89 27.69 3.92 -36.72
N ALA A 90 27.49 5.23 -36.52
CA ALA A 90 27.77 6.28 -37.50
C ALA A 90 29.24 6.73 -37.40
#